data_AF-A0A9E0XTF8-F1
#
_entry.id   AF-A0A9E0XTF8-F1
#
_cell.length_a   1.000
_cell.length_b   1.000
_cell.length_c   1.000
_cell.angle_alpha   90.00
_cell.angle_beta   90.00
_cell.angle_gamma   90.00
#
_symmetry.space_group_name_H-M   'P 1'
#
loop_
_entity.id
_entity.type
_entity.pdbx_description
1 polymer ?
#
loop_
_entity_poly.entity_id
_entity_poly.type
_entity_poly.pdbx_seq_one_letter_code
_entity_poly.pdbx_strand_id
1 'polypeptide(L)'
;DYKIEAVTEHFYAELKDPLKVIEGPLMLAMKHVGNLFGEGKMFLPQVVKSARVMKKAVAVLDKYMSKDSSAKRGKVVIATVKGDVHDIGKNIVGSVLTCNGYELVDLGVMCEAEKILEAARDADLVGLSALITPSLNEMANVAKLFERENMKVPIIVGGASTSTLHTAVKLAPLYSGSIMRVEDASVVAEACSNLISDSGEFSRKLKEGQRKLKEDFESSGGQAPQVLPYAQACQKKVVLEFKKEDIAKPASFDLWLGDHSVGELEKFLSWNMLYSAWELEGASKGVEHEDARKNLLKDAQNELENLKKVARPKAVWRFFRANSKQNDIVLHRADDKVLGVLHFFRNQKPTNGVCACAADFVAPRESGLTDCVGLFAATAGVEAQNYVESLKAQGDEYRSILAATLCNMLAEAYARYINEIKMRPFASCMGVRPACGYKMWGDHSEKASIWELLNVEKKTGIRLTENFMMYPPSSVCGLWLANPSAKYVNFVTIDKEQLADYEARKGGVDVSRYLSVDVVS
;
A
#
# COMPACT_ATOMS: atom_id res chain seq x y z
N ASP A 1 -29.96 7.64 8.88
CA ASP A 1 -30.47 6.26 8.92
C ASP A 1 -31.99 6.20 8.85
N TYR A 2 -32.74 6.66 9.86
CA TYR A 2 -34.22 6.60 9.85
C TYR A 2 -34.91 7.16 8.58
N LYS A 3 -34.37 8.23 7.98
CA LYS A 3 -34.92 8.78 6.73
C LYS A 3 -34.73 7.88 5.51
N ILE A 4 -33.74 7.00 5.49
CA ILE A 4 -33.45 6.14 4.33
C ILE A 4 -34.54 5.07 4.21
N GLU A 5 -34.80 4.35 5.31
CA GLU A 5 -35.83 3.30 5.35
C GLU A 5 -37.21 3.87 4.96
N ALA A 6 -37.62 4.97 5.57
CA ALA A 6 -38.91 5.60 5.29
C ALA A 6 -39.06 6.05 3.82
N VAL A 7 -38.00 6.62 3.21
CA VAL A 7 -38.02 7.04 1.80
C VAL A 7 -38.04 5.84 0.87
N THR A 8 -37.26 4.79 1.17
CA THR A 8 -37.25 3.56 0.38
C THR A 8 -38.61 2.85 0.43
N GLU A 9 -39.22 2.74 1.61
CA GLU A 9 -40.55 2.15 1.78
C GLU A 9 -41.65 2.97 1.08
N HIS A 10 -41.52 4.30 1.06
CA HIS A 10 -42.42 5.16 0.31
C HIS A 10 -42.38 4.86 -1.21
N PHE A 11 -41.20 4.83 -1.82
CA PHE A 11 -41.07 4.48 -3.24
C PHE A 11 -41.52 3.03 -3.52
N TYR A 12 -41.26 2.11 -2.60
CA TYR A 12 -41.76 0.74 -2.71
C TYR A 12 -43.29 0.68 -2.66
N ALA A 13 -43.94 1.45 -1.79
CA ALA A 13 -45.40 1.51 -1.71
C ALA A 13 -46.03 2.05 -3.01
N GLU A 14 -45.37 3.00 -3.68
CA GLU A 14 -45.81 3.54 -4.96
C GLU A 14 -45.61 2.57 -6.12
N LEU A 15 -44.40 2.00 -6.24
CA LEU A 15 -44.01 1.18 -7.40
C LEU A 15 -44.44 -0.29 -7.27
N LYS A 16 -44.71 -0.75 -6.03
CA LYS A 16 -45.13 -2.12 -5.65
C LYS A 16 -44.21 -3.23 -6.18
N ASP A 17 -42.99 -2.87 -6.52
CA ASP A 17 -42.00 -3.75 -7.12
C ASP A 17 -40.62 -3.28 -6.63
N PRO A 18 -39.91 -4.09 -5.83
CA PRO A 18 -38.63 -3.68 -5.26
C PRO A 18 -37.58 -3.47 -6.35
N LEU A 19 -37.66 -4.20 -7.48
CA LEU A 19 -36.72 -4.03 -8.58
C LEU A 19 -36.88 -2.67 -9.26
N LYS A 20 -38.13 -2.23 -9.46
CA LYS A 20 -38.39 -0.91 -10.05
C LYS A 20 -37.90 0.24 -9.19
N VAL A 21 -37.86 0.07 -7.86
CA VAL A 21 -37.25 1.06 -6.95
C VAL A 21 -35.73 1.11 -7.16
N ILE A 22 -35.09 -0.04 -7.33
CA ILE A 22 -33.65 -0.14 -7.60
C ILE A 22 -33.33 0.46 -8.98
N GLU A 23 -33.91 -0.08 -10.04
CA GLU A 23 -33.65 0.28 -11.44
C GLU A 23 -34.10 1.72 -11.78
N GLY A 24 -35.10 2.24 -11.08
CA GLY A 24 -35.63 3.59 -11.25
C GLY A 24 -34.91 4.61 -10.36
N PRO A 25 -35.53 5.06 -9.25
CA PRO A 25 -35.05 6.21 -8.48
C PRO A 25 -33.63 6.01 -7.92
N LEU A 26 -33.26 4.82 -7.45
CA LEU A 26 -31.92 4.59 -6.90
C LEU A 26 -30.83 4.66 -7.99
N MET A 27 -30.97 3.92 -9.09
CA MET A 27 -30.00 3.95 -10.18
C MET A 27 -29.94 5.31 -10.88
N LEU A 28 -31.06 6.05 -10.99
CA LEU A 28 -31.07 7.43 -11.49
C LEU A 28 -30.27 8.37 -10.58
N ALA A 29 -30.45 8.27 -9.26
CA ALA A 29 -29.68 9.05 -8.30
C ALA A 29 -28.19 8.74 -8.39
N MET A 30 -27.83 7.45 -8.53
CA MET A 30 -26.44 7.05 -8.66
C MET A 30 -25.79 7.49 -9.98
N LYS A 31 -26.54 7.46 -11.08
CA LYS A 31 -26.10 8.03 -12.36
C LYS A 31 -25.81 9.53 -12.22
N HIS A 32 -26.66 10.26 -11.49
CA HIS A 32 -26.44 11.68 -11.21
C HIS A 32 -25.17 11.92 -10.38
N VAL A 33 -24.93 11.10 -9.35
CA VAL A 33 -23.68 11.14 -8.56
C VAL A 33 -22.46 10.89 -9.46
N GLY A 34 -22.52 9.90 -10.35
CA GLY A 34 -21.45 9.61 -11.31
C GLY A 34 -21.15 10.78 -12.24
N ASN A 35 -22.20 11.43 -12.79
CA ASN A 35 -22.04 12.61 -13.63
C ASN A 35 -21.39 13.78 -12.87
N LEU A 36 -21.84 14.08 -11.65
CA LEU A 36 -21.26 15.16 -10.84
C LEU A 36 -19.81 14.89 -10.47
N PHE A 37 -19.47 13.63 -10.22
CA PHE A 37 -18.10 13.22 -9.95
C PHE A 37 -17.21 13.37 -11.19
N GLY A 38 -17.68 12.95 -12.37
CA GLY A 38 -16.98 13.17 -13.64
C GLY A 38 -16.82 14.65 -14.02
N GLU A 39 -17.77 15.51 -13.63
CA GLU A 39 -17.69 16.97 -13.80
C GLU A 39 -16.81 17.67 -12.75
N GLY A 40 -16.28 16.94 -11.76
CA GLY A 40 -15.48 17.51 -10.66
C GLY A 40 -16.30 18.34 -9.65
N LYS A 41 -17.62 18.18 -9.62
CA LYS A 41 -18.55 18.84 -8.68
C LYS A 41 -18.85 18.00 -7.44
N MET A 42 -18.59 16.70 -7.51
CA MET A 42 -18.56 15.79 -6.37
C MET A 42 -17.19 15.11 -6.27
N PHE A 43 -16.85 14.69 -5.06
CA PHE A 43 -15.56 14.10 -4.73
C PHE A 43 -15.72 12.77 -4.02
N LEU A 44 -14.62 12.03 -3.91
CA LEU A 44 -14.59 10.67 -3.40
C LEU A 44 -15.32 10.47 -2.06
N PRO A 45 -15.17 11.35 -1.03
CA PRO A 45 -15.91 11.19 0.23
C PRO A 45 -17.43 11.19 0.06
N GLN A 46 -17.94 12.00 -0.86
CA GLN A 46 -19.38 12.11 -1.12
C GLN A 46 -19.86 10.90 -1.91
N VAL A 47 -19.09 10.42 -2.89
CA VAL A 47 -19.40 9.21 -3.67
C VAL A 47 -19.54 7.99 -2.75
N VAL A 48 -18.59 7.79 -1.84
CA VAL A 48 -18.63 6.68 -0.86
C VAL A 48 -19.83 6.82 0.09
N LYS A 49 -20.17 8.03 0.52
CA LYS A 49 -21.39 8.27 1.32
C LYS A 49 -22.67 7.95 0.55
N SER A 50 -22.75 8.29 -0.73
CA SER A 50 -23.88 7.94 -1.60
C SER A 50 -24.01 6.42 -1.77
N ALA A 51 -22.89 5.72 -1.96
CA ALA A 51 -22.84 4.25 -1.98
C ALA A 51 -23.49 3.64 -0.75
N ARG A 52 -23.17 4.19 0.43
CA ARG A 52 -23.74 3.74 1.71
C ARG A 52 -25.26 3.91 1.75
N VAL A 53 -25.80 5.01 1.23
CA VAL A 53 -27.25 5.23 1.17
C VAL A 53 -27.91 4.22 0.23
N MET A 54 -27.33 4.00 -0.95
CA MET A 54 -27.80 2.99 -1.92
C MET A 54 -27.85 1.60 -1.30
N LYS A 55 -26.75 1.15 -0.67
CA LYS A 55 -26.66 -0.18 -0.04
C LYS A 55 -27.69 -0.36 1.07
N LYS A 56 -27.88 0.64 1.93
CA LYS A 56 -28.91 0.61 2.98
C LYS A 56 -30.33 0.55 2.39
N ALA A 57 -30.60 1.28 1.31
CA ALA A 57 -31.89 1.22 0.62
C ALA A 57 -32.14 -0.17 0.02
N VAL A 58 -31.16 -0.76 -0.67
CA VAL A 58 -31.26 -2.12 -1.21
C VAL A 58 -31.51 -3.14 -0.10
N ALA A 59 -30.80 -3.04 1.03
CA ALA A 59 -31.01 -3.94 2.18
C ALA A 59 -32.43 -3.86 2.78
N VAL A 60 -33.12 -2.72 2.66
CA VAL A 60 -34.54 -2.60 3.03
C VAL A 60 -35.41 -3.35 2.04
N LEU A 61 -35.11 -3.23 0.74
CA LEU A 61 -35.83 -3.87 -0.35
C LEU A 61 -35.63 -5.39 -0.42
N ASP A 62 -34.49 -5.91 0.07
CA ASP A 62 -34.20 -7.35 0.16
C ASP A 62 -35.33 -8.14 0.83
N LYS A 63 -36.03 -7.55 1.80
CA LYS A 63 -37.17 -8.16 2.50
C LYS A 63 -38.37 -8.45 1.58
N TYR A 64 -38.45 -7.73 0.46
CA TYR A 64 -39.54 -7.78 -0.51
C TYR A 64 -39.15 -8.46 -1.82
N MET A 65 -37.86 -8.74 -2.04
CA MET A 65 -37.37 -9.38 -3.26
C MET A 65 -37.55 -10.90 -3.22
N SER A 66 -37.90 -11.48 -4.38
CA SER A 66 -37.79 -12.92 -4.60
C SER A 66 -36.32 -13.30 -4.82
N LYS A 67 -35.90 -14.51 -4.44
CA LYS A 67 -34.48 -14.92 -4.44
C LYS A 67 -33.76 -14.83 -5.80
N ASP A 68 -34.48 -14.69 -6.91
CA ASP A 68 -33.94 -14.78 -8.28
C ASP A 68 -33.99 -13.48 -9.08
N SER A 69 -34.37 -12.35 -8.48
CA SER A 69 -34.79 -11.17 -9.24
C SER A 69 -33.92 -9.94 -8.96
N SER A 70 -32.74 -9.86 -9.60
CA SER A 70 -31.90 -8.64 -9.62
C SER A 70 -31.30 -8.42 -11.03
N ALA A 71 -31.69 -7.36 -11.75
CA ALA A 71 -30.97 -6.94 -12.95
C ALA A 71 -29.66 -6.25 -12.55
N LYS A 72 -28.53 -6.86 -12.89
CA LYS A 72 -27.18 -6.39 -12.52
C LYS A 72 -26.41 -6.07 -13.80
N ARG A 73 -25.59 -5.00 -13.81
CA ARG A 73 -24.75 -4.62 -14.97
C ARG A 73 -23.61 -5.61 -15.25
N GLY A 74 -23.36 -6.50 -14.31
CA GLY A 74 -22.32 -7.53 -14.33
C GLY A 74 -21.87 -7.84 -12.90
N LYS A 75 -21.34 -9.03 -12.69
CA LYS A 75 -20.77 -9.50 -11.43
C LYS A 75 -19.25 -9.34 -11.46
N VAL A 76 -18.74 -8.56 -10.52
CA VAL A 76 -17.31 -8.25 -10.37
C VAL A 76 -16.79 -8.88 -9.09
N VAL A 77 -15.78 -9.72 -9.22
CA VAL A 77 -15.03 -10.27 -8.07
C VAL A 77 -13.83 -9.38 -7.80
N ILE A 78 -13.65 -8.89 -6.57
CA ILE A 78 -12.46 -8.14 -6.18
C ILE A 78 -11.71 -8.84 -5.05
N ALA A 79 -10.38 -8.82 -5.11
CA ALA A 79 -9.53 -9.44 -4.09
C ALA A 79 -8.22 -8.68 -3.92
N THR A 80 -7.75 -8.56 -2.67
CA THR A 80 -6.33 -8.28 -2.43
C THR A 80 -5.58 -9.61 -2.45
N VAL A 81 -4.55 -9.68 -3.29
CA VAL A 81 -3.82 -10.93 -3.59
C VAL A 81 -3.10 -11.52 -2.36
N LYS A 82 -2.67 -12.76 -2.48
CA LYS A 82 -2.01 -13.54 -1.41
C LYS A 82 -0.89 -12.76 -0.72
N GLY A 83 -0.84 -12.87 0.61
CA GLY A 83 0.19 -12.24 1.45
C GLY A 83 0.11 -10.72 1.59
N ASP A 84 -0.83 -10.05 0.90
CA ASP A 84 -1.10 -8.61 1.01
C ASP A 84 -2.38 -8.35 1.81
N VAL A 85 -2.31 -7.35 2.69
CA VAL A 85 -3.31 -7.05 3.72
C VAL A 85 -3.96 -5.67 3.54
N HIS A 86 -3.48 -4.87 2.58
CA HIS A 86 -4.00 -3.53 2.39
C HIS A 86 -5.18 -3.54 1.41
N ASP A 87 -6.29 -2.95 1.84
CA ASP A 87 -7.54 -2.98 1.09
C ASP A 87 -8.27 -1.64 1.02
N ILE A 88 -7.68 -0.54 1.50
CA ILE A 88 -8.32 0.80 1.43
C ILE A 88 -8.72 1.13 -0.01
N GLY A 89 -7.76 1.08 -0.95
CA GLY A 89 -8.03 1.35 -2.36
C GLY A 89 -9.02 0.36 -2.99
N LYS A 90 -8.91 -0.94 -2.66
CA LYS A 90 -9.85 -1.98 -3.10
C LYS A 90 -11.27 -1.68 -2.62
N ASN A 91 -11.44 -1.31 -1.36
CA ASN A 91 -12.74 -1.03 -0.77
C ASN A 91 -13.35 0.23 -1.39
N ILE A 92 -12.55 1.27 -1.68
CA ILE A 92 -12.99 2.45 -2.42
C ILE A 92 -13.50 2.04 -3.82
N VAL A 93 -12.72 1.26 -4.57
CA VAL A 93 -13.14 0.72 -5.88
C VAL A 93 -14.44 -0.07 -5.76
N GLY A 94 -14.56 -0.92 -4.75
CA GLY A 94 -15.78 -1.68 -4.48
C GLY A 94 -17.01 -0.79 -4.26
N SER A 95 -16.88 0.27 -3.46
CA SER A 95 -17.96 1.24 -3.26
C SER A 95 -18.32 1.95 -4.58
N VAL A 96 -17.33 2.35 -5.40
CA VAL A 96 -17.58 2.99 -6.70
C VAL A 96 -18.27 2.05 -7.70
N LEU A 97 -17.88 0.77 -7.74
CA LEU A 97 -18.52 -0.22 -8.61
C LEU A 97 -19.97 -0.49 -8.18
N THR A 98 -20.20 -0.63 -6.88
CA THR A 98 -21.55 -0.76 -6.32
C THR A 98 -22.40 0.45 -6.68
N CYS A 99 -21.84 1.67 -6.58
CA CYS A 99 -22.51 2.90 -7.04
C CYS A 99 -22.92 2.85 -8.50
N ASN A 100 -22.19 2.13 -9.35
CA ASN A 100 -22.47 2.06 -10.77
C ASN A 100 -23.39 0.89 -11.15
N GLY A 101 -23.92 0.14 -10.18
CA GLY A 101 -24.89 -0.94 -10.38
C GLY A 101 -24.27 -2.31 -10.70
N TYR A 102 -22.99 -2.50 -10.40
CA TYR A 102 -22.34 -3.82 -10.47
C TYR A 102 -22.63 -4.64 -9.20
N GLU A 103 -22.78 -5.95 -9.36
CA GLU A 103 -22.73 -6.87 -8.23
C GLU A 103 -21.29 -7.08 -7.82
N LEU A 104 -20.97 -6.84 -6.56
CA LEU A 104 -19.61 -6.94 -6.05
C LEU A 104 -19.46 -8.14 -5.11
N VAL A 105 -18.48 -9.00 -5.41
CA VAL A 105 -18.01 -10.06 -4.51
C VAL A 105 -16.60 -9.71 -4.03
N ASP A 106 -16.48 -9.18 -2.81
CA ASP A 106 -15.19 -8.91 -2.16
C ASP A 106 -14.69 -10.16 -1.43
N LEU A 107 -13.62 -10.78 -1.94
CA LEU A 107 -13.02 -11.97 -1.33
C LEU A 107 -12.17 -11.65 -0.09
N GLY A 108 -11.92 -10.37 0.17
CA GLY A 108 -11.12 -9.86 1.27
C GLY A 108 -9.64 -9.68 0.90
N VAL A 109 -8.78 -9.94 1.88
CA VAL A 109 -7.33 -9.81 1.76
C VAL A 109 -6.63 -11.16 1.87
N MET A 110 -5.35 -11.21 1.49
CA MET A 110 -4.56 -12.44 1.48
C MET A 110 -5.25 -13.59 0.72
N CYS A 111 -5.86 -13.29 -0.43
CA CYS A 111 -6.63 -14.28 -1.16
C CYS A 111 -5.73 -15.19 -2.01
N GLU A 112 -5.85 -16.50 -1.80
CA GLU A 112 -5.23 -17.53 -2.64
C GLU A 112 -5.70 -17.45 -4.10
N ALA A 113 -4.82 -17.75 -5.05
CA ALA A 113 -5.13 -17.71 -6.47
C ALA A 113 -6.28 -18.67 -6.84
N GLU A 114 -6.34 -19.84 -6.21
CA GLU A 114 -7.39 -20.84 -6.37
C GLU A 114 -8.74 -20.33 -5.89
N LYS A 115 -8.78 -19.60 -4.77
CA LYS A 115 -10.01 -18.99 -4.26
C LYS A 115 -10.52 -17.90 -5.21
N ILE A 116 -9.61 -17.12 -5.79
CA ILE A 116 -9.94 -16.10 -6.79
C ILE A 116 -10.48 -16.76 -8.06
N LEU A 117 -9.80 -17.81 -8.56
CA LEU A 117 -10.23 -18.58 -9.72
C LEU A 117 -11.64 -19.13 -9.53
N GLU A 118 -11.91 -19.76 -8.39
CA GLU A 118 -13.20 -20.37 -8.13
C GLU A 118 -14.33 -19.34 -8.10
N ALA A 119 -14.11 -18.21 -7.42
CA ALA A 119 -15.07 -17.11 -7.42
C ALA A 119 -15.26 -16.48 -8.82
N ALA A 120 -14.23 -16.51 -9.66
CA ALA A 120 -14.23 -15.92 -10.98
C ALA A 120 -15.02 -16.73 -12.03
N ARG A 121 -15.36 -18.00 -11.76
CA ARG A 121 -16.10 -18.85 -12.70
C ARG A 121 -17.45 -18.26 -13.10
N ASP A 122 -18.12 -17.61 -12.15
CA ASP A 122 -19.42 -16.97 -12.32
C ASP A 122 -19.30 -15.43 -12.34
N ALA A 123 -18.14 -14.90 -12.70
CA ALA A 123 -17.89 -13.46 -12.72
C ALA A 123 -17.71 -12.95 -14.15
N ASP A 124 -18.20 -11.74 -14.41
CA ASP A 124 -17.98 -11.04 -15.67
C ASP A 124 -16.63 -10.33 -15.70
N LEU A 125 -16.05 -10.04 -14.52
CA LEU A 125 -14.76 -9.37 -14.38
C LEU A 125 -14.10 -9.67 -13.03
N VAL A 126 -12.77 -9.73 -13.01
CA VAL A 126 -11.97 -9.90 -11.78
C VAL A 126 -11.08 -8.67 -11.56
N GLY A 127 -11.10 -8.11 -10.35
CA GLY A 127 -10.23 -7.04 -9.91
C GLY A 127 -9.21 -7.51 -8.89
N LEU A 128 -7.92 -7.31 -9.18
CA LEU A 128 -6.82 -7.66 -8.28
C LEU A 128 -6.20 -6.39 -7.69
N SER A 129 -5.97 -6.39 -6.37
CA SER A 129 -5.33 -5.31 -5.64
C SER A 129 -3.99 -5.74 -5.04
N ALA A 130 -2.97 -4.89 -5.16
CA ALA A 130 -1.62 -5.07 -4.61
C ALA A 130 -1.04 -3.74 -4.11
N LEU A 131 -0.40 -3.75 -2.94
CA LEU A 131 0.33 -2.59 -2.40
C LEU A 131 1.84 -2.73 -2.52
N ILE A 132 2.39 -3.91 -2.18
CA ILE A 132 3.86 -4.12 -2.17
C ILE A 132 4.34 -4.83 -3.43
N THR A 133 5.65 -4.74 -3.71
CA THR A 133 6.24 -5.36 -4.90
C THR A 133 6.07 -6.88 -4.95
N PRO A 134 6.21 -7.65 -3.84
CA PRO A 134 5.95 -9.09 -3.83
C PRO A 134 4.55 -9.48 -4.33
N SER A 135 3.55 -8.64 -4.07
CA SER A 135 2.16 -8.84 -4.49
C SER A 135 1.99 -8.82 -6.02
N LEU A 136 2.91 -8.21 -6.77
CA LEU A 136 2.87 -8.25 -8.24
C LEU A 136 3.12 -9.66 -8.79
N ASN A 137 3.94 -10.46 -8.10
CA ASN A 137 4.15 -11.86 -8.46
C ASN A 137 2.90 -12.69 -8.24
N GLU A 138 2.11 -12.38 -7.21
CA GLU A 138 0.82 -13.05 -6.98
C GLU A 138 -0.22 -12.67 -8.03
N MET A 139 -0.23 -11.43 -8.54
CA MET A 139 -1.04 -11.09 -9.72
C MET A 139 -0.64 -11.90 -10.96
N ALA A 140 0.67 -12.08 -11.18
CA ALA A 140 1.17 -12.93 -12.26
C ALA A 140 0.80 -14.40 -12.06
N ASN A 141 0.79 -14.89 -10.82
CA ASN A 141 0.35 -16.24 -10.47
C ASN A 141 -1.14 -16.45 -10.81
N VAL A 142 -2.01 -15.50 -10.44
CA VAL A 142 -3.43 -15.54 -10.82
C VAL A 142 -3.60 -15.56 -12.34
N ALA A 143 -2.89 -14.69 -13.07
CA ALA A 143 -2.96 -14.65 -14.53
C ALA A 143 -2.54 -15.98 -15.19
N LYS A 144 -1.44 -16.58 -14.73
CA LYS A 144 -0.97 -17.91 -15.20
C LYS A 144 -1.97 -19.02 -14.86
N LEU A 145 -2.55 -18.97 -13.66
CA LEU A 145 -3.57 -19.92 -13.24
C LEU A 145 -4.81 -19.83 -14.13
N PHE A 146 -5.29 -18.60 -14.39
CA PHE A 146 -6.42 -18.37 -15.28
C PHE A 146 -6.13 -18.89 -16.70
N GLU A 147 -4.92 -18.67 -17.21
CA GLU A 147 -4.51 -19.21 -18.51
C GLU A 147 -4.51 -20.75 -18.51
N ARG A 148 -3.92 -21.37 -17.50
CA ARG A 148 -3.86 -22.84 -17.37
C ARG A 148 -5.25 -23.47 -17.35
N GLU A 149 -6.20 -22.81 -16.70
CA GLU A 149 -7.58 -23.27 -16.56
C GLU A 149 -8.49 -22.78 -17.71
N ASN A 150 -7.91 -22.20 -18.77
CA ASN A 150 -8.61 -21.66 -19.93
C ASN A 150 -9.70 -20.62 -19.61
N MET A 151 -9.58 -19.92 -18.49
CA MET A 151 -10.46 -18.80 -18.15
C MET A 151 -10.28 -17.68 -19.17
N LYS A 152 -11.35 -16.95 -19.49
CA LYS A 152 -11.33 -15.78 -20.39
C LYS A 152 -11.89 -14.52 -19.77
N VAL A 153 -12.31 -14.60 -18.50
CA VAL A 153 -12.82 -13.45 -17.73
C VAL A 153 -11.77 -12.33 -17.73
N PRO A 154 -12.13 -11.08 -18.08
CA PRO A 154 -11.21 -9.97 -18.06
C PRO A 154 -10.73 -9.67 -16.64
N ILE A 155 -9.47 -9.26 -16.53
CA ILE A 155 -8.82 -8.90 -15.27
C ILE A 155 -8.50 -7.41 -15.27
N ILE A 156 -8.90 -6.69 -14.23
CA ILE A 156 -8.35 -5.37 -13.91
C ILE A 156 -7.33 -5.51 -12.78
N VAL A 157 -6.22 -4.79 -12.87
CA VAL A 157 -5.19 -4.76 -11.83
C VAL A 157 -5.02 -3.35 -11.27
N GLY A 158 -4.85 -3.25 -9.96
CA GLY A 158 -4.51 -1.99 -9.33
C GLY A 158 -3.87 -2.01 -7.95
N GLY A 159 -3.66 -0.81 -7.43
CA GLY A 159 -2.91 -0.55 -6.19
C GLY A 159 -1.50 -0.01 -6.42
N ALA A 160 -0.85 0.46 -5.35
CA ALA A 160 0.29 1.38 -5.47
C ALA A 160 1.52 0.80 -6.20
N SER A 161 1.73 -0.52 -6.15
CA SER A 161 2.86 -1.16 -6.83
C SER A 161 2.62 -1.41 -8.32
N THR A 162 1.38 -1.29 -8.80
CA THR A 162 1.03 -1.61 -10.19
C THR A 162 1.21 -0.41 -11.14
N SER A 163 1.71 -0.67 -12.35
CA SER A 163 1.88 0.35 -13.39
C SER A 163 1.44 -0.15 -14.78
N THR A 164 1.15 0.76 -15.69
CA THR A 164 0.78 0.45 -17.08
C THR A 164 1.89 -0.33 -17.79
N LEU A 165 3.15 0.09 -17.62
CA LEU A 165 4.30 -0.59 -18.18
C LEU A 165 4.48 -2.00 -17.60
N HIS A 166 4.43 -2.16 -16.27
CA HIS A 166 4.52 -3.48 -15.64
C HIS A 166 3.41 -4.41 -16.13
N THR A 167 2.18 -3.90 -16.24
CA THR A 167 1.04 -4.68 -16.71
C THR A 167 1.26 -5.16 -18.15
N ALA A 168 1.70 -4.28 -19.06
CA ALA A 168 1.96 -4.62 -20.45
C ALA A 168 3.13 -5.62 -20.63
N VAL A 169 4.20 -5.48 -19.85
CA VAL A 169 5.43 -6.27 -20.01
C VAL A 169 5.41 -7.59 -19.24
N LYS A 170 4.81 -7.61 -18.04
CA LYS A 170 4.93 -8.73 -17.08
C LYS A 170 3.63 -9.48 -16.81
N LEU A 171 2.46 -8.87 -16.99
CA LEU A 171 1.17 -9.50 -16.68
C LEU A 171 0.41 -9.92 -17.94
N ALA A 172 0.15 -8.98 -18.86
CA ALA A 172 -0.61 -9.22 -20.08
C ALA A 172 -0.08 -10.40 -20.93
N PRO A 173 1.24 -10.65 -21.06
CA PRO A 173 1.75 -11.79 -21.81
C PRO A 173 1.47 -13.16 -21.16
N LEU A 174 1.07 -13.19 -19.89
CA LEU A 174 0.83 -14.42 -19.13
C LEU A 174 -0.61 -14.94 -19.28
N TYR A 175 -1.49 -14.17 -19.90
CA TYR A 175 -2.91 -14.46 -19.99
C TYR A 175 -3.48 -14.06 -21.34
N SER A 176 -4.16 -15.00 -21.99
CA SER A 176 -4.77 -14.82 -23.30
C SER A 176 -6.10 -14.04 -23.26
N GLY A 177 -6.72 -13.89 -22.08
CA GLY A 177 -7.80 -12.93 -21.87
C GLY A 177 -7.31 -11.48 -21.86
N SER A 178 -8.13 -10.55 -21.38
CA SER A 178 -7.76 -9.13 -21.27
C SER A 178 -7.26 -8.82 -19.86
N ILE A 179 -6.10 -8.15 -19.73
CA ILE A 179 -5.63 -7.56 -18.47
C ILE A 179 -5.48 -6.06 -18.66
N MET A 180 -6.11 -5.26 -17.80
CA MET A 180 -6.04 -3.79 -17.85
C MET A 180 -5.60 -3.20 -16.50
N ARG A 181 -4.64 -2.26 -16.52
CA ARG A 181 -4.34 -1.42 -15.35
C ARG A 181 -5.41 -0.33 -15.24
N VAL A 182 -5.97 -0.16 -14.05
CA VAL A 182 -6.95 0.92 -13.77
C VAL A 182 -6.40 1.84 -12.68
N GLU A 183 -5.88 3.01 -13.08
CA GLU A 183 -5.02 3.86 -12.25
C GLU A 183 -5.63 4.19 -10.87
N ASP A 184 -6.87 4.68 -10.87
CA ASP A 184 -7.61 5.08 -9.68
C ASP A 184 -9.09 4.64 -9.73
N ALA A 185 -9.82 4.93 -8.64
CA ALA A 185 -11.21 4.53 -8.51
C ALA A 185 -12.16 5.34 -9.41
N SER A 186 -11.73 6.49 -9.94
CA SER A 186 -12.59 7.37 -10.71
C SER A 186 -12.97 6.81 -12.08
N VAL A 187 -12.04 6.06 -12.69
CA VAL A 187 -12.18 5.50 -14.03
C VAL A 187 -12.59 4.02 -14.03
N VAL A 188 -12.72 3.38 -12.86
CA VAL A 188 -12.95 1.93 -12.76
C VAL A 188 -14.30 1.48 -13.34
N ALA A 189 -15.34 2.31 -13.19
CA ALA A 189 -16.67 1.99 -13.69
C ALA A 189 -16.73 1.97 -15.23
N GLU A 190 -16.03 2.92 -15.87
CA GLU A 190 -15.87 2.99 -17.32
C GLU A 190 -15.04 1.80 -17.83
N ALA A 191 -13.91 1.50 -17.16
CA ALA A 191 -13.09 0.35 -17.51
C ALA A 191 -13.87 -0.97 -17.45
N CYS A 192 -14.67 -1.18 -16.40
CA CYS A 192 -15.52 -2.37 -16.29
C CYS A 192 -16.57 -2.42 -17.40
N SER A 193 -17.21 -1.29 -17.71
CA SER A 193 -18.22 -1.23 -18.77
C SER A 193 -17.59 -1.61 -20.12
N ASN A 194 -16.44 -1.04 -20.44
CA ASN A 194 -15.72 -1.30 -21.69
C ASN A 194 -15.26 -2.76 -21.80
N LEU A 195 -14.84 -3.39 -20.70
CA LEU A 195 -14.38 -4.79 -20.71
C LEU A 195 -15.52 -5.81 -20.75
N ILE A 196 -16.60 -5.58 -19.99
CA ILE A 196 -17.74 -6.51 -19.89
C ILE A 196 -18.59 -6.46 -21.17
N SER A 197 -18.76 -5.28 -21.77
CA SER A 197 -19.54 -5.12 -23.02
C SER A 197 -18.72 -5.29 -24.30
N ASP A 198 -17.43 -5.65 -24.19
CA ASP A 198 -16.55 -5.76 -25.35
C ASP A 198 -16.97 -6.91 -26.26
N SER A 199 -17.24 -6.58 -27.52
CA SER A 199 -17.44 -7.56 -28.60
C SER A 199 -16.12 -7.99 -29.28
N GLY A 200 -14.98 -7.51 -28.76
CA GLY A 200 -13.62 -7.86 -29.18
C GLY A 200 -12.83 -6.72 -29.81
N GLU A 201 -13.42 -5.54 -30.00
CA GLU A 201 -12.71 -4.37 -30.54
C GLU A 201 -11.84 -3.70 -29.47
N PHE A 202 -12.39 -3.51 -28.26
CA PHE A 202 -11.70 -2.85 -27.17
C PHE A 202 -10.50 -3.68 -26.70
N SER A 203 -10.68 -4.98 -26.46
CA SER A 203 -9.61 -5.91 -26.09
C SER A 203 -8.51 -5.98 -27.13
N ARG A 204 -8.84 -5.90 -28.43
CA ARG A 204 -7.84 -5.87 -29.51
C ARG A 204 -6.99 -4.60 -29.45
N LYS A 205 -7.63 -3.44 -29.33
CA LYS A 205 -6.94 -2.14 -29.19
C LYS A 205 -6.06 -2.10 -27.94
N LEU A 206 -6.58 -2.61 -26.80
CA LEU A 206 -5.85 -2.72 -25.56
C LEU A 206 -4.58 -3.58 -25.72
N LYS A 207 -4.72 -4.79 -26.27
CA LYS A 207 -3.60 -5.71 -26.49
C LYS A 207 -2.57 -5.15 -27.48
N GLU A 208 -3.02 -4.45 -28.52
CA GLU A 208 -2.11 -3.80 -29.47
C GLU A 208 -1.32 -2.66 -28.82
N GLY A 209 -1.97 -1.83 -27.99
CA GLY A 209 -1.29 -0.81 -27.20
C GLY A 209 -0.27 -1.41 -26.22
N GLN A 210 -0.62 -2.51 -25.56
CA GLN A 210 0.29 -3.23 -24.66
C GLN A 210 1.47 -3.88 -25.40
N ARG A 211 1.22 -4.47 -26.57
CA ARG A 211 2.27 -5.01 -27.43
C ARG A 211 3.24 -3.91 -27.84
N LYS A 212 2.73 -2.76 -28.28
CA LYS A 212 3.56 -1.61 -28.63
C LYS A 212 4.39 -1.11 -27.45
N LEU A 213 3.79 -0.96 -26.26
CA LEU A 213 4.52 -0.57 -25.05
C LEU A 213 5.64 -1.55 -24.71
N LYS A 214 5.39 -2.85 -24.88
CA LYS A 214 6.39 -3.89 -24.68
C LYS A 214 7.50 -3.83 -25.74
N GLU A 215 7.15 -3.67 -27.01
CA GLU A 215 8.10 -3.51 -28.12
C GLU A 215 8.95 -2.24 -27.96
N ASP A 216 8.35 -1.11 -27.57
CA ASP A 216 9.06 0.15 -27.28
C ASP A 216 10.03 -0.04 -26.09
N PHE A 217 9.58 -0.74 -25.05
CA PHE A 217 10.43 -1.11 -23.91
C PHE A 217 11.60 -1.99 -24.35
N GLU A 218 11.37 -3.05 -25.12
CA GLU A 218 12.40 -3.97 -25.61
C GLU A 218 13.35 -3.32 -26.65
N SER A 219 12.83 -2.52 -27.58
CA SER A 219 13.57 -1.87 -28.68
C SER A 219 14.41 -0.68 -28.23
N SER A 220 14.02 -0.01 -27.14
CA SER A 220 14.92 0.89 -26.41
C SER A 220 16.08 0.14 -25.72
N GLY A 221 16.25 -1.17 -25.97
CA GLY A 221 17.24 -2.08 -25.40
C GLY A 221 16.78 -2.73 -24.10
N GLY A 222 15.49 -2.67 -23.77
CA GLY A 222 15.01 -2.94 -22.42
C GLY A 222 15.70 -2.06 -21.39
N GLN A 223 16.29 -0.93 -21.80
CA GLN A 223 17.57 -0.44 -21.26
C GLN A 223 17.51 -0.37 -19.74
N ALA A 224 17.97 -1.47 -19.15
CA ALA A 224 18.74 -1.47 -17.94
C ALA A 224 19.57 -0.19 -17.98
N PRO A 225 19.25 0.83 -17.18
CA PRO A 225 20.00 2.07 -17.24
C PRO A 225 21.46 1.67 -17.11
N GLN A 226 22.31 2.00 -18.09
CA GLN A 226 23.66 1.45 -18.20
C GLN A 226 24.31 1.44 -16.82
N VAL A 227 24.28 0.27 -16.18
CA VAL A 227 24.70 0.15 -14.79
C VAL A 227 26.20 -0.06 -14.83
N LEU A 228 26.89 0.50 -13.84
CA LEU A 228 28.29 0.15 -13.66
C LEU A 228 28.36 -1.31 -13.19
N PRO A 229 29.31 -2.12 -13.68
CA PRO A 229 29.59 -3.43 -13.10
C PRO A 229 29.72 -3.34 -11.58
N TYR A 230 29.24 -4.35 -10.85
CA TYR A 230 29.12 -4.27 -9.38
C TYR A 230 30.42 -3.82 -8.70
N ALA A 231 31.56 -4.41 -9.10
CA ALA A 231 32.88 -4.02 -8.60
C ALA A 231 33.21 -2.52 -8.80
N GLN A 232 32.83 -1.93 -9.95
CA GLN A 232 33.04 -0.50 -10.21
C GLN A 232 32.08 0.37 -9.41
N ALA A 233 30.82 -0.06 -9.22
CA ALA A 233 29.87 0.65 -8.38
C ALA A 233 30.37 0.72 -6.92
N CYS A 234 30.95 -0.35 -6.38
CA CYS A 234 31.56 -0.38 -5.05
C CYS A 234 32.72 0.62 -4.91
N GLN A 235 33.47 0.90 -5.98
CA GLN A 235 34.52 1.92 -5.97
C GLN A 235 33.96 3.35 -5.98
N LYS A 236 32.76 3.57 -6.54
CA LYS A 236 32.08 4.87 -6.59
C LYS A 236 31.11 5.10 -5.42
N LYS A 237 31.41 4.56 -4.24
CA LYS A 237 30.61 4.75 -3.03
C LYS A 237 30.53 6.22 -2.58
N VAL A 238 29.58 6.54 -1.70
CA VAL A 238 29.62 7.84 -1.01
C VAL A 238 30.88 7.86 -0.12
N VAL A 239 31.72 8.87 -0.29
CA VAL A 239 32.92 9.07 0.54
C VAL A 239 32.63 10.18 1.52
N LEU A 240 32.61 9.83 2.81
CA LEU A 240 32.38 10.76 3.92
C LEU A 240 33.60 10.77 4.83
N GLU A 241 33.97 11.96 5.30
CA GLU A 241 34.85 12.11 6.45
C GLU A 241 33.99 12.00 7.71
N PHE A 242 34.17 10.94 8.49
CA PHE A 242 33.43 10.77 9.75
C PHE A 242 34.14 11.48 10.89
N LYS A 243 33.44 12.41 11.55
CA LYS A 243 33.94 13.10 12.73
C LYS A 243 33.22 12.62 13.97
N LYS A 244 33.89 12.67 15.12
CA LYS A 244 33.32 12.22 16.41
C LYS A 244 32.08 13.02 16.80
N GLU A 245 31.97 14.26 16.32
CA GLU A 245 30.85 15.17 16.54
C GLU A 245 29.62 14.80 15.69
N ASP A 246 29.81 14.10 14.57
CA ASP A 246 28.74 13.67 13.66
C ASP A 246 28.06 12.37 14.12
N ILE A 247 28.70 11.62 15.02
CA ILE A 247 28.18 10.36 15.56
C ILE A 247 27.08 10.66 16.58
N ALA A 248 25.88 10.13 16.32
CA ALA A 248 24.75 10.25 17.24
C ALA A 248 25.04 9.57 18.58
N LYS A 249 24.54 10.17 19.66
CA LYS A 249 24.79 9.75 21.04
C LYS A 249 23.47 9.47 21.75
N PRO A 250 22.84 8.31 21.51
CA PRO A 250 21.58 7.96 22.17
C PRO A 250 21.77 7.89 23.69
N ALA A 251 20.73 8.28 24.44
CA ALA A 251 20.76 8.21 25.91
C ALA A 251 20.96 6.79 26.44
N SER A 252 20.47 5.78 25.73
CA SER A 252 20.68 4.36 26.05
C SER A 252 20.55 3.49 24.79
N PHE A 253 21.18 2.32 24.83
CA PHE A 253 21.05 1.23 23.85
C PHE A 253 20.04 0.15 24.30
N ASP A 254 19.27 0.43 25.35
CA ASP A 254 18.20 -0.44 25.83
C ASP A 254 17.04 -0.50 24.82
N LEU A 255 16.19 -1.51 24.98
CA LEU A 255 14.94 -1.62 24.25
C LEU A 255 13.90 -0.71 24.89
N TRP A 256 13.26 0.13 24.08
CA TRP A 256 12.21 1.03 24.52
C TRP A 256 10.86 0.56 24.01
N LEU A 257 9.86 0.65 24.87
CA LEU A 257 8.46 0.40 24.53
C LEU A 257 7.68 1.70 24.64
N GLY A 258 6.79 1.92 23.68
CA GLY A 258 5.85 3.01 23.71
C GLY A 258 4.42 2.51 23.75
N ASP A 259 3.62 3.15 24.60
CA ASP A 259 2.19 2.92 24.80
C ASP A 259 1.49 4.28 24.88
N HIS A 260 1.51 5.04 23.78
CA HIS A 260 0.94 6.40 23.73
C HIS A 260 -0.53 6.34 23.34
N SER A 261 -1.32 7.22 23.94
CA SER A 261 -2.70 7.44 23.54
C SER A 261 -2.79 8.11 22.17
N VAL A 262 -3.93 7.93 21.50
CA VAL A 262 -4.25 8.65 20.26
C VAL A 262 -4.16 10.16 20.44
N GLY A 263 -4.57 10.70 21.60
CA GLY A 263 -4.51 12.14 21.89
C GLY A 263 -3.08 12.69 21.98
N GLU A 264 -2.12 11.88 22.43
CA GLU A 264 -0.70 12.27 22.40
C GLU A 264 -0.14 12.28 20.99
N LEU A 265 -0.55 11.32 20.16
CA LEU A 265 -0.10 11.19 18.77
C LEU A 265 -0.79 12.17 17.81
N GLU A 266 -1.96 12.70 18.16
CA GLU A 266 -2.75 13.62 17.34
C GLU A 266 -1.92 14.84 16.88
N LYS A 267 -1.02 15.33 17.73
CA LYS A 267 -0.12 16.46 17.43
C LYS A 267 0.85 16.20 16.27
N PHE A 268 1.09 14.93 15.94
CA PHE A 268 2.01 14.50 14.91
C PHE A 268 1.29 14.04 13.62
N LEU A 269 -0.04 14.10 13.59
CA LEU A 269 -0.81 13.78 12.39
C LEU A 269 -0.52 14.77 11.26
N SER A 270 -0.52 14.27 10.03
CA SER A 270 -0.46 15.09 8.82
C SER A 270 -1.81 15.00 8.10
N TRP A 271 -2.65 16.03 8.22
CA TRP A 271 -3.96 16.06 7.53
C TRP A 271 -3.84 16.10 6.00
N ASN A 272 -2.66 16.41 5.46
CA ASN A 272 -2.42 16.25 4.02
C ASN A 272 -2.50 14.78 3.59
N MET A 273 -2.16 13.82 4.45
CA MET A 273 -2.32 12.40 4.18
C MET A 273 -3.80 12.02 4.05
N LEU A 274 -4.69 12.63 4.86
CA LEU A 274 -6.13 12.44 4.74
C LEU A 274 -6.61 12.90 3.37
N TYR A 275 -6.23 14.10 2.94
CA TYR A 275 -6.65 14.63 1.65
C TYR A 275 -6.11 13.82 0.47
N SER A 276 -4.85 13.40 0.50
CA SER A 276 -4.25 12.58 -0.56
C SER A 276 -4.94 11.21 -0.66
N ALA A 277 -5.19 10.54 0.48
CA ALA A 277 -5.88 9.25 0.50
C ALA A 277 -7.33 9.30 -0.01
N TRP A 278 -7.94 10.49 -0.03
CA TRP A 278 -9.30 10.72 -0.49
C TRP A 278 -9.36 11.55 -1.78
N GLU A 279 -8.27 11.62 -2.55
CA GLU A 279 -8.17 12.32 -3.86
C GLU A 279 -8.60 13.80 -3.81
N LEU A 280 -8.27 14.47 -2.71
CA LEU A 280 -8.61 15.87 -2.41
C LEU A 280 -7.37 16.74 -2.18
N GLU A 281 -6.22 16.36 -2.71
CA GLU A 281 -4.94 17.06 -2.54
C GLU A 281 -4.82 18.36 -3.34
N GLY A 282 -3.84 19.21 -2.96
CA GLY A 282 -3.57 20.48 -3.61
C GLY A 282 -4.36 21.68 -3.08
N ALA A 283 -4.21 22.83 -3.73
CA ALA A 283 -4.95 24.05 -3.44
C ALA A 283 -6.44 23.90 -3.80
N SER A 284 -7.30 24.71 -3.19
CA SER A 284 -8.73 24.68 -3.50
C SER A 284 -8.98 24.94 -4.99
N LYS A 285 -9.79 24.08 -5.62
CA LYS A 285 -10.18 24.19 -7.04
C LYS A 285 -11.57 24.82 -7.24
N GLY A 286 -12.23 25.27 -6.17
CA GLY A 286 -13.59 25.79 -6.18
C GLY A 286 -14.29 25.62 -4.83
N VAL A 287 -15.50 26.16 -4.71
CA VAL A 287 -16.29 26.13 -3.46
C VAL A 287 -16.64 24.67 -3.10
N GLU A 288 -17.03 23.87 -4.07
CA GLU A 288 -17.39 22.47 -3.90
C GLU A 288 -16.23 21.64 -3.34
N HIS A 289 -15.01 21.88 -3.84
CA HIS A 289 -13.80 21.21 -3.39
C HIS A 289 -13.44 21.62 -1.95
N GLU A 290 -13.58 22.90 -1.61
CA GLU A 290 -13.33 23.40 -0.27
C GLU A 290 -14.32 22.82 0.75
N ASP A 291 -15.60 22.78 0.38
CA ASP A 291 -16.66 22.20 1.21
C ASP A 291 -16.45 20.69 1.41
N ALA A 292 -16.05 19.96 0.36
CA ALA A 292 -15.71 18.55 0.47
C ALA A 292 -14.56 18.32 1.47
N ARG A 293 -13.52 19.16 1.42
CA ARG A 293 -12.39 19.08 2.35
C ARG A 293 -12.78 19.42 3.79
N LYS A 294 -13.53 20.50 4.01
CA LYS A 294 -14.03 20.89 5.35
C LYS A 294 -14.88 19.80 5.96
N ASN A 295 -15.80 19.23 5.17
CA ASN A 295 -16.68 18.17 5.64
C ASN A 295 -15.91 16.88 5.94
N LEU A 296 -14.99 16.46 5.07
CA LEU A 296 -14.14 15.29 5.31
C LEU A 296 -13.30 15.46 6.58
N LEU A 297 -12.69 16.63 6.78
CA LEU A 297 -11.89 16.90 7.99
C LEU A 297 -12.75 16.82 9.25
N LYS A 298 -13.95 17.41 9.23
CA LYS A 298 -14.89 17.34 10.34
C LYS A 298 -15.27 15.90 10.68
N ASP A 299 -15.56 15.10 9.66
CA ASP A 299 -15.89 13.68 9.86
C ASP A 299 -14.68 12.91 10.40
N ALA A 300 -13.48 13.19 9.89
CA ALA A 300 -12.24 12.57 10.35
C ALA A 300 -11.94 12.91 11.81
N GLN A 301 -12.17 14.15 12.24
CA GLN A 301 -12.04 14.57 13.64
C GLN A 301 -13.04 13.84 14.53
N ASN A 302 -14.30 13.72 14.11
CA ASN A 302 -15.30 12.97 14.85
C ASN A 302 -14.94 11.48 14.96
N GLU A 303 -14.42 10.88 13.89
CA GLU A 303 -13.99 9.48 13.90
C GLU A 303 -12.72 9.27 14.74
N LEU A 304 -11.83 10.26 14.77
CA LEU A 304 -10.66 10.27 15.65
C LEU A 304 -11.08 10.23 17.14
N GLU A 305 -12.17 10.90 17.52
CA GLU A 305 -12.72 10.80 18.88
C GLU A 305 -13.20 9.38 19.24
N ASN A 306 -13.66 8.60 18.26
CA ASN A 306 -13.98 7.19 18.50
C ASN A 306 -12.69 6.37 18.65
N LEU A 307 -11.71 6.60 17.78
CA LEU A 307 -10.40 5.94 17.86
C LEU A 307 -9.69 6.22 19.19
N LYS A 308 -9.82 7.43 19.76
CA LYS A 308 -9.30 7.75 21.11
C LYS A 308 -9.81 6.80 22.20
N LYS A 309 -11.01 6.24 22.04
CA LYS A 309 -11.61 5.31 23.02
C LYS A 309 -11.11 3.89 22.82
N VAL A 310 -10.97 3.45 21.57
CA VAL A 310 -10.76 2.02 21.22
C VAL A 310 -9.32 1.68 20.82
N ALA A 311 -8.61 2.57 20.14
CA ALA A 311 -7.26 2.29 19.66
C ALA A 311 -6.25 2.27 20.80
N ARG A 312 -5.27 1.36 20.71
CA ARG A 312 -4.13 1.26 21.63
C ARG A 312 -2.84 1.23 20.81
N PRO A 313 -2.36 2.42 20.37
CA PRO A 313 -1.13 2.51 19.60
C PRO A 313 0.06 1.94 20.39
N LYS A 314 0.89 1.14 19.72
CA LYS A 314 2.08 0.51 20.34
C LYS A 314 3.30 0.74 19.48
N ALA A 315 4.45 0.87 20.12
CA ALA A 315 5.72 0.91 19.42
C ALA A 315 6.85 0.23 20.20
N VAL A 316 7.86 -0.20 19.47
CA VAL A 316 9.13 -0.68 20.01
C VAL A 316 10.26 -0.06 19.20
N TRP A 317 11.31 0.41 19.87
CA TRP A 317 12.52 0.89 19.20
C TRP A 317 13.75 0.63 20.04
N ARG A 318 14.90 0.62 19.37
CA ARG A 318 16.20 0.44 20.01
C ARG A 318 17.30 1.05 19.16
N PHE A 319 18.30 1.60 19.84
CA PHE A 319 19.57 1.97 19.21
C PHE A 319 20.57 0.84 19.34
N PHE A 320 21.40 0.69 18.32
CA PHE A 320 22.46 -0.29 18.25
C PHE A 320 23.77 0.41 17.98
N ARG A 321 24.84 -0.05 18.65
CA ARG A 321 26.20 0.28 18.18
C ARG A 321 26.36 -0.39 16.83
N ALA A 322 26.90 0.34 15.87
CA ALA A 322 26.95 -0.14 14.51
C ALA A 322 28.21 0.36 13.79
N ASN A 323 28.65 -0.43 12.83
CA ASN A 323 29.66 -0.02 11.87
C ASN A 323 29.27 -0.56 10.49
N SER A 324 29.65 0.18 9.45
CA SER A 324 29.50 -0.35 8.09
C SER A 324 30.59 -1.38 7.78
N LYS A 325 30.21 -2.38 6.98
CA LYS A 325 31.12 -3.35 6.37
C LYS A 325 30.65 -3.62 4.95
N GLN A 326 31.44 -3.17 3.96
CA GLN A 326 31.03 -3.19 2.55
C GLN A 326 29.68 -2.47 2.34
N ASN A 327 28.63 -3.19 1.96
CA ASN A 327 27.28 -2.67 1.76
C ASN A 327 26.35 -2.95 2.95
N ASP A 328 26.87 -3.49 4.06
CA ASP A 328 26.08 -3.88 5.23
C ASP A 328 26.34 -2.98 6.43
N ILE A 329 25.38 -3.03 7.37
CA ILE A 329 25.53 -2.44 8.69
C ILE A 329 25.58 -3.57 9.71
N VAL A 330 26.70 -3.71 10.40
CA VAL A 330 26.91 -4.72 11.44
C VAL A 330 26.52 -4.11 12.78
N LEU A 331 25.64 -4.79 13.52
CA LEU A 331 25.16 -4.35 14.83
C LEU A 331 25.92 -5.06 15.94
N HIS A 332 26.32 -4.32 16.97
CA HIS A 332 27.17 -4.83 18.05
C HIS A 332 26.62 -4.53 19.44
N ARG A 333 27.00 -5.38 20.39
CA ARG A 333 26.91 -5.11 21.83
C ARG A 333 28.07 -4.22 22.28
N ALA A 334 28.07 -3.86 23.57
CA ALA A 334 29.18 -3.14 24.20
C ALA A 334 30.46 -3.97 24.31
N ASP A 335 30.37 -5.30 24.33
CA ASP A 335 31.49 -6.25 24.31
C ASP A 335 31.95 -6.62 22.88
N ASP A 336 31.59 -5.81 21.90
CA ASP A 336 31.85 -6.00 20.46
C ASP A 336 31.22 -7.24 19.80
N LYS A 337 30.48 -8.07 20.55
CA LYS A 337 29.77 -9.21 19.99
C LYS A 337 28.72 -8.76 18.97
N VAL A 338 28.75 -9.38 17.79
CA VAL A 338 27.77 -9.14 16.72
C VAL A 338 26.38 -9.61 17.17
N LEU A 339 25.39 -8.73 17.04
CA LEU A 339 23.97 -8.98 17.30
C LEU A 339 23.18 -9.34 16.05
N GLY A 340 23.60 -8.81 14.91
CA GLY A 340 22.93 -8.99 13.63
C GLY A 340 23.59 -8.14 12.55
N VAL A 341 23.20 -8.39 11.31
CA VAL A 341 23.66 -7.65 10.13
C VAL A 341 22.42 -7.20 9.36
N LEU A 342 22.42 -5.95 8.94
CA LEU A 342 21.38 -5.37 8.08
C LEU A 342 21.96 -5.25 6.67
N HIS A 343 21.22 -5.76 5.69
CA HIS A 343 21.73 -5.91 4.34
C HIS A 343 21.15 -4.91 3.35
N PHE A 344 22.02 -4.27 2.57
CA PHE A 344 21.62 -3.27 1.58
C PHE A 344 22.21 -3.53 0.19
N PHE A 345 21.50 -2.99 -0.79
CA PHE A 345 21.95 -2.86 -2.16
C PHE A 345 22.64 -1.51 -2.37
N ARG A 346 23.66 -1.51 -3.21
CA ARG A 346 24.30 -0.34 -3.77
C ARG A 346 23.70 -0.03 -5.12
N ASN A 347 23.30 1.23 -5.33
CA ASN A 347 22.80 1.66 -6.63
C ASN A 347 23.92 1.62 -7.68
N GLN A 348 23.80 0.77 -8.70
CA GLN A 348 24.78 0.67 -9.79
C GLN A 348 24.56 1.70 -10.89
N LYS A 349 23.44 2.45 -10.84
CA LYS A 349 23.21 3.64 -11.66
C LYS A 349 23.70 4.88 -10.90
N PRO A 350 24.87 5.44 -11.23
CA PRO A 350 25.43 6.56 -10.47
C PRO A 350 24.55 7.81 -10.57
N THR A 351 24.36 8.50 -9.46
CA THR A 351 23.77 9.84 -9.39
C THR A 351 24.88 10.84 -9.12
N ASN A 352 25.11 11.79 -10.04
CA ASN A 352 26.25 12.72 -9.98
C ASN A 352 27.59 12.00 -9.78
N GLY A 353 27.76 10.86 -10.46
CA GLY A 353 28.98 10.04 -10.38
C GLY A 353 29.07 9.12 -9.16
N VAL A 354 28.08 9.13 -8.25
CA VAL A 354 28.11 8.35 -7.00
C VAL A 354 27.09 7.22 -7.01
N CYS A 355 27.55 6.03 -6.62
CA CYS A 355 26.78 4.80 -6.42
C CYS A 355 26.47 4.63 -4.93
N ALA A 356 25.39 5.26 -4.45
CA ALA A 356 25.07 5.30 -3.03
C ALA A 356 24.53 3.97 -2.49
N CYS A 357 24.89 3.66 -1.24
CA CYS A 357 24.34 2.60 -0.41
C CYS A 357 23.98 3.17 0.97
N ALA A 358 22.95 2.63 1.62
CA ALA A 358 22.57 3.07 2.98
C ALA A 358 23.71 2.90 4.01
N ALA A 359 24.51 1.84 3.87
CA ALA A 359 25.66 1.58 4.73
C ALA A 359 26.78 2.64 4.61
N ASP A 360 26.84 3.39 3.49
CA ASP A 360 27.88 4.42 3.31
C ASP A 360 27.74 5.58 4.32
N PHE A 361 26.57 5.72 4.94
CA PHE A 361 26.27 6.76 5.92
C PHE A 361 26.55 6.33 7.37
N VAL A 362 27.14 5.15 7.59
CA VAL A 362 27.51 4.64 8.91
C VAL A 362 29.03 4.48 8.98
N ALA A 363 29.66 4.94 10.06
CA ALA A 363 31.11 4.93 10.16
C ALA A 363 31.68 3.50 10.06
N PRO A 364 32.66 3.24 9.18
CA PRO A 364 33.31 1.94 9.08
C PRO A 364 34.24 1.72 10.29
N ARG A 365 34.52 0.46 10.67
CA ARG A 365 35.40 0.18 11.84
C ARG A 365 36.80 0.75 11.65
N GLU A 366 37.26 0.84 10.41
CA GLU A 366 38.56 1.41 10.01
C GLU A 366 38.69 2.90 10.35
N SER A 367 37.58 3.61 10.58
CA SER A 367 37.59 5.01 11.04
C SER A 367 38.01 5.15 12.51
N GLY A 368 38.05 4.06 13.28
CA GLY A 368 38.28 4.09 14.73
C GLY A 368 37.09 4.62 15.55
N LEU A 369 35.94 4.89 14.90
CA LEU A 369 34.72 5.34 15.54
C LEU A 369 33.70 4.20 15.65
N THR A 370 32.96 4.17 16.76
CA THR A 370 31.75 3.33 16.90
C THR A 370 30.54 4.20 16.64
N ASP A 371 29.85 3.96 15.53
CA ASP A 371 28.63 4.67 15.17
C ASP A 371 27.39 4.02 15.83
N CYS A 372 26.21 4.55 15.54
CA CYS A 372 24.96 3.92 15.92
C CYS A 372 23.87 4.06 14.86
N VAL A 373 22.94 3.11 14.89
CA VAL A 373 21.70 3.17 14.11
C VAL A 373 20.50 2.84 15.00
N GLY A 374 19.32 3.32 14.63
CA GLY A 374 18.07 3.00 15.32
C GLY A 374 17.20 2.05 14.51
N LEU A 375 16.56 1.07 15.13
CA LEU A 375 15.46 0.31 14.52
C LEU A 375 14.17 0.59 15.28
N PHE A 376 13.05 0.59 14.56
CA PHE A 376 11.73 0.77 15.17
C PHE A 376 10.64 -0.02 14.45
N ALA A 377 9.56 -0.31 15.17
CA ALA A 377 8.26 -0.71 14.65
C ALA A 377 7.14 -0.04 15.46
N ALA A 378 6.10 0.45 14.80
CA ALA A 378 4.97 1.13 15.42
C ALA A 378 3.65 0.76 14.72
N THR A 379 2.54 0.81 15.44
CA THR A 379 1.20 0.50 14.93
C THR A 379 0.13 1.35 15.61
N ALA A 380 -1.00 1.55 14.93
CA ALA A 380 -2.21 2.10 15.55
C ALA A 380 -2.87 1.13 16.56
N GLY A 381 -2.46 -0.15 16.55
CA GLY A 381 -2.94 -1.19 17.46
C GLY A 381 -3.90 -2.18 16.80
N VAL A 382 -3.91 -3.42 17.32
CA VAL A 382 -4.83 -4.48 16.85
C VAL A 382 -6.29 -4.11 17.18
N GLU A 383 -6.48 -3.42 18.29
CA GLU A 383 -7.76 -2.92 18.77
C GLU A 383 -8.38 -1.93 17.76
N ALA A 384 -7.55 -1.10 17.12
CA ALA A 384 -7.99 -0.18 16.08
C ALA A 384 -8.40 -0.92 14.79
N GLN A 385 -7.67 -1.98 14.42
CA GLN A 385 -8.02 -2.83 13.28
C GLN A 385 -9.34 -3.57 13.51
N ASN A 386 -9.55 -4.13 14.70
CA ASN A 386 -10.82 -4.78 15.07
C ASN A 386 -12.00 -3.80 14.97
N TYR A 387 -11.78 -2.53 15.35
CA TYR A 387 -12.79 -1.48 15.21
C TYR A 387 -13.12 -1.22 13.73
N VAL A 388 -12.12 -1.09 12.87
CA VAL A 388 -12.31 -0.94 11.41
C VAL A 388 -13.10 -2.12 10.85
N GLU A 389 -12.73 -3.35 11.20
CA GLU A 389 -13.42 -4.57 10.75
C GLU A 389 -14.88 -4.61 11.25
N SER A 390 -15.15 -4.13 12.46
CA SER A 390 -16.52 -4.04 12.99
C SER A 390 -17.39 -3.05 12.21
N LEU A 391 -16.84 -1.91 11.77
CA LEU A 391 -17.55 -0.94 10.93
C LEU A 391 -17.86 -1.54 9.55
N LYS A 392 -16.91 -2.29 8.97
CA LYS A 392 -17.12 -3.01 7.71
C LYS A 392 -18.23 -4.06 7.85
N ALA A 393 -18.21 -4.86 8.92
CA ALA A 393 -19.23 -5.87 9.20
C ALA A 393 -20.64 -5.27 9.39
N GLN A 394 -20.73 -4.05 9.92
CA GLN A 394 -21.99 -3.30 10.05
C GLN A 394 -22.45 -2.63 8.73
N GLY A 395 -21.66 -2.75 7.66
CA GLY A 395 -21.96 -2.13 6.37
C GLY A 395 -21.71 -0.62 6.31
N ASP A 396 -21.01 -0.03 7.29
CA ASP A 396 -20.63 1.39 7.24
C ASP A 396 -19.26 1.58 6.58
N GLU A 397 -19.22 1.33 5.27
CA GLU A 397 -18.00 1.40 4.44
C GLU A 397 -17.30 2.76 4.55
N TYR A 398 -18.07 3.86 4.55
CA TYR A 398 -17.50 5.21 4.66
C TYR A 398 -16.69 5.36 5.95
N ARG A 399 -17.29 5.00 7.10
CA ARG A 399 -16.60 5.10 8.39
C ARG A 399 -15.46 4.08 8.50
N SER A 400 -15.64 2.89 7.95
CA SER A 400 -14.58 1.87 7.91
C SER A 400 -13.34 2.37 7.17
N ILE A 401 -13.52 2.94 5.96
CA ILE A 401 -12.41 3.48 5.16
C ILE A 401 -11.79 4.67 5.89
N LEU A 402 -12.60 5.59 6.43
CA LEU A 402 -12.13 6.76 7.16
C LEU A 402 -11.32 6.38 8.41
N ALA A 403 -11.80 5.43 9.20
CA ALA A 403 -11.10 4.91 10.36
C ALA A 403 -9.79 4.23 9.98
N ALA A 404 -9.77 3.44 8.89
CA ALA A 404 -8.55 2.83 8.37
C ALA A 404 -7.53 3.89 7.91
N THR A 405 -7.97 4.94 7.22
CA THR A 405 -7.11 6.08 6.85
C THR A 405 -6.48 6.74 8.09
N LEU A 406 -7.29 7.01 9.12
CA LEU A 406 -6.81 7.59 10.38
C LEU A 406 -5.84 6.65 11.11
N CYS A 407 -6.06 5.34 11.09
CA CYS A 407 -5.13 4.37 11.67
C CYS A 407 -3.77 4.39 10.96
N ASN A 408 -3.74 4.48 9.62
CA ASN A 408 -2.49 4.65 8.88
C ASN A 408 -1.78 5.96 9.26
N MET A 409 -2.54 7.05 9.38
CA MET A 409 -2.01 8.34 9.84
C MET A 409 -1.47 8.26 11.27
N LEU A 410 -2.10 7.50 12.17
CA LEU A 410 -1.63 7.29 13.55
C LEU A 410 -0.32 6.49 13.60
N ALA A 411 -0.20 5.44 12.78
CA ALA A 411 1.04 4.68 12.68
C ALA A 411 2.20 5.58 12.21
N GLU A 412 1.97 6.41 11.20
CA GLU A 412 2.95 7.39 10.70
C GLU A 412 3.25 8.48 11.74
N ALA A 413 2.22 9.01 12.41
CA ALA A 413 2.38 9.97 13.50
C ALA A 413 3.23 9.39 14.64
N TYR A 414 3.10 8.10 14.93
CA TYR A 414 3.95 7.42 15.90
C TYR A 414 5.40 7.31 15.42
N ALA A 415 5.63 6.93 14.16
CA ALA A 415 6.97 6.96 13.59
C ALA A 415 7.59 8.36 13.73
N ARG A 416 6.85 9.42 13.40
CA ARG A 416 7.26 10.82 13.58
C ARG A 416 7.53 11.16 15.04
N TYR A 417 6.66 10.80 15.97
CA TYR A 417 6.88 11.00 17.41
C TYR A 417 8.21 10.39 17.88
N ILE A 418 8.46 9.12 17.51
CA ILE A 418 9.73 8.44 17.85
C ILE A 418 10.91 9.24 17.29
N ASN A 419 10.79 9.72 16.04
CA ASN A 419 11.85 10.51 15.42
C ASN A 419 12.09 11.82 16.17
N GLU A 420 11.04 12.62 16.33
CA GLU A 420 11.14 14.01 16.79
C GLU A 420 11.44 14.10 18.29
N ILE A 421 10.89 13.18 19.10
CA ILE A 421 10.97 13.26 20.57
C ILE A 421 12.02 12.32 21.14
N LYS A 422 12.19 11.12 20.58
CA LYS A 422 13.06 10.09 21.15
C LYS A 422 14.39 9.95 20.44
N MET A 423 14.53 10.44 19.21
CA MET A 423 15.76 10.27 18.42
C MET A 423 16.48 11.58 18.14
N ARG A 424 15.75 12.60 17.67
CA ARG A 424 16.30 13.93 17.32
C ARG A 424 17.09 14.60 18.46
N PRO A 425 16.71 14.52 19.75
CA PRO A 425 17.52 15.12 20.82
C PRO A 425 18.94 14.52 20.96
N PHE A 426 19.18 13.37 20.34
CA PHE A 426 20.42 12.61 20.43
C PHE A 426 21.24 12.59 19.13
N ALA A 427 20.74 13.26 18.09
CA ALA A 427 21.47 13.51 16.85
C ALA A 427 21.60 15.01 16.60
N SER A 428 22.74 15.40 16.03
CA SER A 428 22.97 16.77 15.56
C SER A 428 22.06 17.16 14.39
N CYS A 429 21.40 16.19 13.74
CA CYS A 429 20.53 16.38 12.59
C CYS A 429 19.37 15.37 12.52
N MET A 430 18.43 15.61 11.59
CA MET A 430 17.24 14.77 11.40
C MET A 430 17.54 13.36 10.86
N GLY A 431 18.65 13.17 10.13
CA GLY A 431 18.97 11.90 9.47
C GLY A 431 17.90 11.46 8.45
N VAL A 432 17.91 10.18 8.08
CA VAL A 432 16.86 9.54 7.25
C VAL A 432 16.32 8.29 7.91
N ARG A 433 15.09 7.90 7.55
CA ARG A 433 14.40 6.73 8.10
C ARG A 433 13.98 5.72 7.03
N PRO A 434 14.93 5.05 6.35
CA PRO A 434 14.58 4.09 5.32
C PRO A 434 13.79 2.93 5.92
N ALA A 435 12.67 2.59 5.27
CA ALA A 435 11.83 1.45 5.63
C ALA A 435 12.04 0.32 4.62
N CYS A 436 12.00 -0.93 5.09
CA CYS A 436 12.12 -2.10 4.22
C CYS A 436 11.02 -2.12 3.17
N GLY A 437 11.40 -2.27 1.90
CA GLY A 437 10.50 -2.19 0.75
C GLY A 437 10.53 -0.85 0.02
N TYR A 438 11.05 0.21 0.63
CA TYR A 438 11.41 1.43 -0.10
C TYR A 438 12.75 1.23 -0.81
N LYS A 439 12.99 1.97 -1.89
CA LYS A 439 14.15 1.76 -2.78
C LYS A 439 15.50 1.72 -2.05
N MET A 440 15.72 2.58 -1.04
CA MET A 440 16.94 2.61 -0.24
C MET A 440 17.18 1.34 0.61
N TRP A 441 16.13 0.60 0.95
CA TRP A 441 16.19 -0.68 1.65
C TRP A 441 15.23 -1.68 1.00
N GLY A 442 15.46 -1.90 -0.31
CA GLY A 442 14.48 -2.51 -1.20
C GLY A 442 14.39 -4.03 -1.14
N ASP A 443 14.56 -4.63 0.04
CA ASP A 443 14.24 -6.04 0.31
C ASP A 443 13.20 -6.10 1.44
N HIS A 444 12.01 -6.61 1.13
CA HIS A 444 10.94 -6.74 2.12
C HIS A 444 11.28 -7.73 3.24
N SER A 445 12.15 -8.72 2.99
CA SER A 445 12.51 -9.77 3.94
C SER A 445 13.41 -9.29 5.08
N GLU A 446 14.06 -8.13 4.94
CA GLU A 446 14.84 -7.48 6.01
C GLU A 446 13.99 -7.10 7.23
N LYS A 447 12.65 -7.06 7.09
CA LYS A 447 11.75 -6.94 8.24
C LYS A 447 11.93 -8.09 9.23
N ALA A 448 12.31 -9.30 8.79
CA ALA A 448 12.60 -10.41 9.68
C ALA A 448 13.68 -10.05 10.71
N SER A 449 14.76 -9.39 10.26
CA SER A 449 15.84 -8.92 11.11
C SER A 449 15.33 -7.90 12.15
N ILE A 450 14.46 -6.97 11.75
CA ILE A 450 13.83 -6.03 12.69
C ILE A 450 12.98 -6.77 13.73
N TRP A 451 12.21 -7.76 13.29
CA TRP A 451 11.34 -8.57 14.16
C TRP A 451 12.14 -9.32 15.21
N GLU A 452 13.24 -9.95 14.82
CA GLU A 452 14.13 -10.67 15.73
C GLU A 452 14.83 -9.72 16.70
N LEU A 453 15.47 -8.66 16.19
CA LEU A 453 16.30 -7.74 16.99
C LEU A 453 15.50 -6.93 18.03
N LEU A 454 14.23 -6.63 17.73
CA LEU A 454 13.34 -5.86 18.61
C LEU A 454 12.29 -6.71 19.32
N ASN A 455 12.16 -7.99 18.97
CA ASN A 455 11.09 -8.88 19.42
C ASN A 455 9.70 -8.26 19.16
N VAL A 456 9.48 -7.76 17.94
CA VAL A 456 8.35 -6.89 17.58
C VAL A 456 7.01 -7.55 17.93
N GLU A 457 6.77 -8.78 17.44
CA GLU A 457 5.49 -9.47 17.63
C GLU A 457 5.11 -9.59 19.10
N LYS A 458 6.04 -10.01 19.97
CA LYS A 458 5.77 -10.15 21.40
C LYS A 458 5.51 -8.81 22.09
N LYS A 459 6.12 -7.72 21.61
CA LYS A 459 6.08 -6.41 22.27
C LYS A 459 4.94 -5.52 21.79
N THR A 460 4.54 -5.63 20.53
CA THR A 460 3.54 -4.75 19.92
C THR A 460 2.33 -5.51 19.37
N GLY A 461 2.44 -6.83 19.17
CA GLY A 461 1.42 -7.65 18.50
C GLY A 461 1.46 -7.56 16.98
N ILE A 462 2.41 -6.82 16.39
CA ILE A 462 2.54 -6.71 14.93
C ILE A 462 3.17 -8.01 14.40
N ARG A 463 2.47 -8.67 13.49
CA ARG A 463 2.87 -9.93 12.84
C ARG A 463 3.34 -9.68 11.41
N LEU A 464 4.17 -10.58 10.89
CA LEU A 464 4.54 -10.60 9.47
C LEU A 464 3.78 -11.71 8.74
N THR A 465 3.29 -11.42 7.55
CA THR A 465 2.82 -12.44 6.60
C THR A 465 4.03 -13.11 5.93
N GLU A 466 3.78 -14.17 5.17
CA GLU A 466 4.76 -14.85 4.32
C GLU A 466 5.44 -13.95 3.26
N ASN A 467 4.79 -12.84 2.89
CA ASN A 467 5.32 -11.81 1.98
C ASN A 467 5.89 -10.60 2.73
N PHE A 468 6.16 -10.76 4.04
CA PHE A 468 6.68 -9.73 4.93
C PHE A 468 5.83 -8.46 4.96
N MET A 469 4.50 -8.63 4.86
CA MET A 469 3.54 -7.57 5.17
C MET A 469 3.26 -7.53 6.66
N MET A 470 3.05 -6.34 7.18
CA MET A 470 2.74 -6.14 8.60
C MET A 470 1.25 -6.23 8.85
N TYR A 471 0.84 -6.98 9.86
CA TYR A 471 -0.51 -7.00 10.39
C TYR A 471 -0.49 -6.56 11.87
N PRO A 472 -1.26 -5.54 12.29
CA PRO A 472 -2.26 -4.80 11.51
C PRO A 472 -1.68 -4.00 10.33
N PRO A 473 -2.45 -3.75 9.25
CA PRO A 473 -1.98 -3.00 8.08
C PRO A 473 -1.47 -1.61 8.43
N SER A 474 -2.11 -0.95 9.40
CA SER A 474 -1.69 0.34 9.96
C SER A 474 -0.48 0.19 10.89
N SER A 475 0.65 -0.21 10.29
CA SER A 475 1.93 -0.40 10.95
C SER A 475 3.07 0.14 10.09
N VAL A 476 4.15 0.56 10.74
CA VAL A 476 5.35 1.10 10.09
C VAL A 476 6.58 0.59 10.83
N CYS A 477 7.62 0.22 10.09
CA CYS A 477 8.91 -0.15 10.64
C CYS A 477 10.04 0.41 9.79
N GLY A 478 11.23 0.51 10.37
CA GLY A 478 12.40 0.93 9.58
C GLY A 478 13.65 1.14 10.42
N LEU A 479 14.63 1.67 9.72
CA LEU A 479 15.94 2.07 10.25
C LEU A 479 15.96 3.58 10.43
N TRP A 480 16.81 4.05 11.31
CA TRP A 480 17.21 5.43 11.42
C TRP A 480 18.72 5.52 11.22
N LEU A 481 19.10 6.30 10.21
CA LEU A 481 20.48 6.66 9.90
C LEU A 481 20.67 8.12 10.32
N ALA A 482 21.50 8.31 11.34
CA ALA A 482 21.64 9.61 11.97
C ALA A 482 22.54 10.59 11.21
N ASN A 483 23.36 10.12 10.25
CA ASN A 483 24.36 10.95 9.60
C ASN A 483 23.72 12.15 8.86
N PRO A 484 24.23 13.39 9.04
CA PRO A 484 23.66 14.59 8.41
C PRO A 484 23.67 14.58 6.88
N SER A 485 24.62 13.85 6.29
CA SER A 485 24.75 13.74 4.84
C SER A 485 23.83 12.66 4.25
N ALA A 486 23.15 11.87 5.09
CA ALA A 486 22.26 10.82 4.61
C ALA A 486 21.08 11.41 3.84
N LYS A 487 20.81 10.83 2.67
CA LYS A 487 19.70 11.23 1.79
C LYS A 487 18.95 10.00 1.32
N TYR A 488 17.64 10.13 1.16
CA TYR A 488 16.83 9.07 0.56
C TYR A 488 17.28 8.80 -0.87
N VAL A 489 17.56 7.54 -1.15
CA VAL A 489 17.83 7.05 -2.48
C VAL A 489 16.51 6.57 -3.07
N ASN A 490 15.96 7.34 -4.01
CA ASN A 490 14.61 7.13 -4.57
C ASN A 490 14.58 6.10 -5.71
N PHE A 491 15.73 5.60 -6.15
CA PHE A 491 15.82 4.53 -7.12
C PHE A 491 17.09 3.73 -6.86
N VAL A 492 17.00 2.41 -7.00
CA VAL A 492 18.14 1.51 -6.89
C VAL A 492 18.02 0.51 -8.02
N THR A 493 19.03 0.51 -8.89
CA THR A 493 19.15 -0.48 -9.97
C THR A 493 20.40 -1.32 -9.71
N ILE A 494 20.24 -2.64 -9.81
CA ILE A 494 21.31 -3.62 -9.59
C ILE A 494 21.37 -4.62 -10.74
N ASP A 495 22.53 -5.21 -11.00
CA ASP A 495 22.68 -6.36 -11.89
C ASP A 495 22.53 -7.69 -11.12
N LYS A 496 22.61 -8.80 -11.86
CA LYS A 496 22.56 -10.15 -11.30
C LYS A 496 23.78 -10.51 -10.45
N GLU A 497 24.94 -9.88 -10.69
CA GLU A 497 26.15 -10.14 -9.92
C GLU A 497 25.97 -9.63 -8.48
N GLN A 498 25.48 -8.40 -8.32
CA GLN A 498 25.17 -7.85 -7.01
C GLN A 498 24.02 -8.59 -6.33
N LEU A 499 23.01 -9.05 -7.09
CA LEU A 499 21.95 -9.87 -6.51
C LEU A 499 22.51 -11.16 -5.90
N ALA A 500 23.36 -11.88 -6.64
CA ALA A 500 24.00 -13.09 -6.15
C ALA A 500 24.90 -12.82 -4.92
N ASP A 501 25.66 -11.72 -4.91
CA ASP A 501 26.43 -11.29 -3.73
C ASP A 501 25.52 -11.00 -2.52
N TYR A 502 24.41 -10.31 -2.73
CA TYR A 502 23.43 -10.01 -1.68
C TYR A 502 22.83 -11.28 -1.07
N GLU A 503 22.40 -12.22 -1.92
CA GLU A 503 21.86 -13.52 -1.50
C GLU A 503 22.90 -14.32 -0.72
N ALA A 504 24.17 -14.34 -1.17
CA ALA A 504 25.26 -14.97 -0.45
C ALA A 504 25.49 -14.35 0.93
N ARG A 505 25.45 -13.01 1.04
CA ARG A 505 25.56 -12.29 2.33
C ARG A 505 24.38 -12.58 3.26
N LYS A 506 23.22 -12.92 2.72
CA LYS A 506 22.02 -13.40 3.45
C LYS A 506 21.97 -14.91 3.67
N GLY A 507 23.08 -15.63 3.48
CA GLY A 507 23.16 -17.06 3.73
C GLY A 507 22.58 -17.94 2.62
N GLY A 508 22.51 -17.42 1.39
CA GLY A 508 22.04 -18.15 0.20
C GLY A 508 20.53 -18.18 0.02
N VAL A 509 19.79 -17.28 0.69
CA VAL A 509 18.32 -17.18 0.55
C VAL A 509 17.97 -16.45 -0.74
N ASP A 510 17.13 -17.04 -1.58
CA ASP A 510 16.53 -16.37 -2.75
C ASP A 510 15.58 -15.26 -2.28
N VAL A 511 15.95 -14.02 -2.59
CA VAL A 511 15.19 -12.82 -2.23
C VAL A 511 14.46 -12.20 -3.41
N SER A 512 14.60 -12.76 -4.63
CA SER A 512 14.10 -12.17 -5.88
C SER A 512 12.62 -11.78 -5.83
N ARG A 513 11.80 -12.57 -5.13
CA ARG A 513 10.36 -12.32 -4.91
C ARG A 513 10.04 -11.20 -3.91
N TYR A 514 11.01 -10.77 -3.12
CA TYR A 514 10.87 -9.80 -2.03
C TYR A 514 11.42 -8.40 -2.37
N LEU A 515 12.01 -8.25 -3.54
CA LEU A 515 12.70 -7.04 -3.93
C LEU A 515 11.74 -5.96 -4.40
N SER A 516 12.05 -4.71 -4.07
CA SER A 516 11.47 -3.53 -4.68
C SER A 516 12.49 -2.72 -5.50
N VAL A 517 13.73 -3.20 -5.59
CA VAL A 517 14.77 -2.64 -6.47
C VAL A 517 14.63 -3.16 -7.90
N ASP A 518 15.19 -2.42 -8.86
CA ASP A 518 15.12 -2.79 -10.27
C ASP A 518 16.34 -3.68 -10.59
N VAL A 519 16.10 -4.96 -10.88
CA VAL A 519 17.16 -5.92 -11.24
C VAL A 519 17.29 -5.96 -12.76
N VAL A 520 18.49 -5.67 -13.26
CA VAL A 520 18.81 -5.66 -14.68
C VAL A 520 19.58 -6.90 -15.11
N SER A 521 19.38 -7.25 -16.38
CA SER A 521 19.82 -8.50 -16.99
C SER A 521 21.32 -8.62 -17.15
#